data_AF-A0A7X9D0H7-F1
#
_entry.id   AF-A0A7X9D0H7-F1
#
_cell.length_a   1.000
_cell.length_b   1.000
_cell.length_c   1.000
_cell.angle_alpha   90.00
_cell.angle_beta   90.00
_cell.angle_gamma   90.00
#
_symmetry.space_group_name_H-M   'P 1'
#
loop_
_entity.id
_entity.type
_entity.pdbx_description
1 polymer ?
#
loop_
_entity_poly.entity_id
_entity_poly.type
_entity_poly.pdbx_seq_one_letter_code
_entity_poly.pdbx_strand_id
1 'polypeptide(L)'
;MIVGDASRQKNIEEIIKDTENTLGKREVGELGKDEFLNLLVTQLRYQDPLNPVEDKEFIAQMAQFSALEQMQNLNASFAATKAFGMMGKYITARLIDEDSSKVENIAGTVGGVKMEGSKTFLQVGNKDIPIDKVLSVKESSEVFNDSDISRYTGLINHEIKGSVYNPQTGEILDVTGIVREIEKGSYEDYAVTDGVKVNISAVNSHIQSADPKFWDEYLNSNMGQSVSLIITDEEHSGMRIPVNGTLKDFTLHPDGKITGVLDGVCIPVESIYNIKLQGNGVER
;
A
#
# COMPACT_ATOMS: atom_id res chain seq x y z
N MET A 1 -13.28 79.15 10.73
CA MET A 1 -12.18 78.16 10.67
C MET A 1 -12.60 76.95 11.49
N ILE A 2 -12.20 75.78 11.01
CA ILE A 2 -12.76 74.44 11.25
C ILE A 2 -12.79 74.05 12.75
N VAL A 3 -13.93 73.54 13.21
CA VAL A 3 -14.15 73.00 14.56
C VAL A 3 -13.87 71.49 14.55
N GLY A 4 -13.06 71.07 15.52
CA GLY A 4 -12.67 69.72 15.96
C GLY A 4 -13.24 68.49 15.25
N ASP A 5 -12.34 67.74 14.61
CA ASP A 5 -12.51 66.31 14.35
C ASP A 5 -12.21 65.55 15.64
N ALA A 6 -13.22 65.49 16.52
CA ALA A 6 -13.19 64.63 17.69
C ALA A 6 -13.34 63.19 17.21
N SER A 7 -12.28 62.39 17.36
CA SER A 7 -12.25 60.96 17.10
C SER A 7 -13.44 60.28 17.79
N ARG A 8 -14.46 59.95 16.99
CA ARG A 8 -15.64 59.21 17.43
C ARG A 8 -15.18 57.80 17.79
N GLN A 9 -14.99 57.52 19.07
CA GLN A 9 -14.85 56.16 19.56
C GLN A 9 -16.17 55.44 19.29
N LYS A 10 -16.10 54.36 18.51
CA LYS A 10 -17.26 53.53 18.21
C LYS A 10 -17.78 52.94 19.51
N ASN A 11 -19.09 53.03 19.71
CA ASN A 11 -19.75 52.40 20.84
C ASN A 11 -19.78 50.88 20.62
N ILE A 12 -19.78 50.10 21.70
CA ILE A 12 -19.66 48.63 21.68
C ILE A 12 -20.74 47.98 20.78
N GLU A 13 -21.95 48.54 20.76
CA GLU A 13 -23.04 48.10 19.87
C GLU A 13 -22.71 48.27 18.38
N GLU A 14 -21.93 49.29 18.02
CA GLU A 14 -21.52 49.57 16.65
C GLU A 14 -20.41 48.61 16.20
N ILE A 15 -19.54 48.20 17.14
CA ILE A 15 -18.50 47.19 16.91
C ILE A 15 -19.14 45.80 16.74
N ILE A 16 -20.16 45.48 17.53
CA ILE A 16 -20.92 44.22 17.43
C ILE A 16 -21.65 44.15 16.07
N LYS A 17 -22.32 45.23 15.65
CA LYS A 17 -22.97 45.30 14.33
C LYS A 17 -22.01 45.21 13.16
N ASP A 18 -20.83 45.84 13.26
CA ASP A 18 -19.79 45.71 12.24
C ASP A 18 -19.29 44.26 12.18
N THR A 19 -19.14 43.60 13.32
CA THR A 19 -18.68 42.20 13.42
C THR A 19 -19.72 41.22 12.85
N GLU A 20 -21.01 41.40 13.16
CA GLU A 20 -22.13 40.61 12.60
C GLU A 20 -22.20 40.70 11.06
N ASN A 21 -21.97 41.89 10.48
CA ASN A 21 -21.94 42.04 9.02
C ASN A 21 -20.74 41.35 8.36
N THR A 22 -19.64 41.13 9.08
CA THR A 22 -18.47 40.39 8.59
C THR A 22 -18.57 38.87 8.76
N LEU A 23 -19.34 38.39 9.73
CA LEU A 23 -19.55 36.97 10.02
C LEU A 23 -20.38 36.24 8.95
N GLY A 24 -21.17 36.96 8.16
CA GLY A 24 -21.91 36.38 7.03
C GLY A 24 -21.04 35.92 5.84
N LYS A 25 -19.72 36.13 5.87
CA LYS A 25 -18.85 35.92 4.69
C LYS A 25 -17.52 35.20 4.94
N ARG A 26 -17.23 34.68 6.14
CA ARG A 26 -15.99 33.95 6.42
C ARG A 26 -16.26 32.63 7.14
N GLU A 27 -15.60 31.56 6.66
CA GLU A 27 -15.65 30.23 7.28
C GLU A 27 -15.19 30.34 8.74
N VAL A 28 -16.14 30.04 9.63
CA VAL A 28 -15.98 30.00 11.08
C VAL A 28 -15.29 28.68 11.40
N GLY A 29 -14.00 28.72 11.66
CA GLY A 29 -13.29 27.55 12.17
C GLY A 29 -12.05 27.92 12.98
N GLU A 30 -11.01 28.44 12.33
CA GLU A 30 -9.77 28.78 13.04
C GLU A 30 -9.68 30.24 13.51
N LEU A 31 -10.26 31.19 12.76
CA LEU A 31 -10.07 32.62 13.02
C LEU A 31 -10.94 33.20 14.16
N GLY A 32 -12.05 32.55 14.50
CA GLY A 32 -13.01 33.06 15.49
C GLY A 32 -12.56 32.90 16.94
N LYS A 33 -11.68 31.93 17.24
CA LYS A 33 -11.21 31.64 18.60
C LYS A 33 -10.22 32.68 19.12
N ASP A 34 -9.33 33.16 18.25
CA ASP A 34 -8.33 34.16 18.62
C ASP A 34 -8.95 35.55 18.75
N GLU A 35 -9.88 35.93 17.87
CA GLU A 35 -10.68 37.15 18.02
C GLU A 35 -11.54 37.12 19.29
N PHE A 36 -12.10 35.95 19.64
CA PHE A 36 -12.85 35.74 20.86
C PHE A 36 -12.01 35.87 22.14
N LEU A 37 -10.81 35.25 22.18
CA LEU A 37 -9.90 35.40 23.32
C LEU A 37 -9.45 36.85 23.50
N ASN A 38 -9.26 37.57 22.40
CA ASN A 38 -8.89 38.98 22.42
C ASN A 38 -10.04 39.87 22.93
N LEU A 39 -11.29 39.56 22.55
CA LEU A 39 -12.49 40.20 23.11
C LEU A 39 -12.65 39.92 24.60
N LEU A 40 -12.43 38.68 25.06
CA LEU A 40 -12.52 38.28 26.47
C LEU A 40 -11.47 39.02 27.33
N VAL A 41 -10.24 39.12 26.84
CA VAL A 41 -9.16 39.87 27.49
C VAL A 41 -9.47 41.38 27.50
N THR A 42 -10.08 41.89 26.43
CA THR A 42 -10.48 43.30 26.34
C THR A 42 -11.60 43.63 27.32
N GLN A 43 -12.60 42.76 27.48
CA GLN A 43 -13.67 42.92 28.46
C GLN A 43 -13.15 42.90 29.90
N LEU A 44 -12.23 41.98 30.24
CA LEU A 44 -11.58 41.95 31.56
C LEU A 44 -10.79 43.24 31.89
N ARG A 45 -10.29 43.96 30.87
CA ARG A 45 -9.57 45.22 31.07
C ARG A 45 -10.47 46.44 31.22
N TYR A 46 -11.74 46.37 30.80
CA TYR A 46 -12.64 47.54 30.69
C TYR A 46 -14.00 47.41 31.40
N GLN A 47 -14.29 46.32 32.12
CA GLN A 47 -15.56 46.18 32.85
C GLN A 47 -15.64 47.07 34.11
N ASP A 48 -16.72 47.85 34.20
CA ASP A 48 -17.19 48.50 35.43
C ASP A 48 -17.84 47.44 36.34
N PRO A 49 -17.45 47.29 37.63
CA PRO A 49 -17.87 46.21 38.52
C PRO A 49 -19.38 46.03 38.74
N LEU A 50 -20.21 46.97 38.32
CA LEU A 50 -21.62 47.07 38.71
C LEU A 50 -22.63 46.43 37.73
N ASN A 51 -22.24 45.93 36.55
CA ASN A 51 -23.17 45.21 35.64
C ASN A 51 -22.51 44.07 34.81
N PRO A 52 -22.33 42.86 35.40
CA PRO A 52 -21.59 41.76 34.77
C PRO A 52 -22.46 40.66 34.13
N VAL A 53 -23.68 40.95 33.68
CA VAL A 53 -24.71 39.89 33.46
C VAL A 53 -25.00 39.55 31.99
N GLU A 54 -24.97 40.50 31.06
CA GLU A 54 -25.31 40.23 29.64
C GLU A 54 -24.18 39.56 28.82
N ASP A 55 -22.91 39.81 29.14
CA ASP A 55 -21.77 39.25 28.37
C ASP A 55 -21.55 37.74 28.60
N LYS A 56 -22.03 37.20 29.72
CA LYS A 56 -21.79 35.79 30.09
C LYS A 56 -22.56 34.81 29.22
N GLU A 57 -23.75 35.19 28.77
CA GLU A 57 -24.61 34.30 27.98
C GLU A 57 -24.06 34.10 26.55
N PHE A 58 -23.52 35.16 25.94
CA PHE A 58 -22.85 35.09 24.65
C PHE A 58 -21.54 34.28 24.72
N ILE A 59 -20.73 34.49 25.77
CA ILE A 59 -19.51 33.71 26.05
C ILE A 59 -19.84 32.22 26.20
N ALA A 60 -20.92 31.89 26.92
CA ALA A 60 -21.36 30.51 27.09
C ALA A 60 -21.77 29.86 25.76
N GLN A 61 -22.49 30.58 24.89
CA GLN A 61 -22.89 30.09 23.57
C GLN A 61 -21.67 29.88 22.65
N MET A 62 -20.73 30.83 22.60
CA MET A 62 -19.50 30.69 21.81
C MET A 62 -18.60 29.55 22.29
N ALA A 63 -18.46 29.37 23.60
CA ALA A 63 -17.76 28.22 24.18
C ALA A 63 -18.45 26.89 23.79
N GLN A 64 -19.78 26.87 23.74
CA GLN A 64 -20.54 25.70 23.29
C GLN A 64 -20.31 25.40 21.80
N PHE A 65 -20.28 26.41 20.93
CA PHE A 65 -19.94 26.23 19.51
C PHE A 65 -18.49 25.75 19.31
N SER A 66 -17.52 26.34 20.03
CA SER A 66 -16.10 25.94 19.97
C SER A 66 -15.90 24.49 20.41
N ALA A 67 -16.62 24.06 21.45
CA ALA A 67 -16.58 22.67 21.90
C ALA A 67 -17.17 21.69 20.87
N LEU A 68 -18.27 22.07 20.21
CA LEU A 68 -18.86 21.28 19.13
C LEU A 68 -17.93 21.16 17.92
N GLU A 69 -17.28 22.26 17.52
CA GLU A 69 -16.32 22.27 16.42
C GLU A 69 -15.11 21.38 16.74
N GLN A 70 -14.57 21.49 17.95
CA GLN A 70 -13.46 20.64 18.38
C GLN A 70 -13.85 19.16 18.42
N MET A 71 -15.09 18.85 18.82
CA MET A 71 -15.62 17.49 18.73
C MET A 71 -15.77 17.01 17.28
N GLN A 72 -16.17 17.88 16.34
CA GLN A 72 -16.21 17.56 14.91
C GLN A 72 -14.79 17.28 14.36
N ASN A 73 -13.80 18.08 14.74
CA ASN A 73 -12.41 17.90 14.33
C ASN A 73 -11.81 16.59 14.87
N LEU A 74 -12.15 16.22 16.11
CA LEU A 74 -11.78 14.92 16.69
C LEU A 74 -12.44 13.76 15.95
N ASN A 75 -13.73 13.87 15.64
CA ASN A 75 -14.44 12.85 14.87
C ASN A 75 -13.85 12.68 13.46
N ALA A 76 -13.46 13.77 12.80
CA ALA A 76 -12.81 13.73 11.50
C ALA A 76 -11.43 13.05 11.58
N SER A 77 -10.63 13.38 12.61
CA SER A 77 -9.32 12.75 12.84
C SER A 77 -9.45 11.25 13.13
N PHE A 78 -10.46 10.85 13.90
CA PHE A 78 -10.75 9.46 14.19
C PHE A 78 -11.22 8.69 12.94
N ALA A 79 -12.08 9.31 12.12
CA ALA A 79 -12.50 8.75 10.83
C ALA A 79 -11.30 8.54 9.89
N ALA A 80 -10.39 9.50 9.81
CA ALA A 80 -9.16 9.38 9.04
C ALA A 80 -8.30 8.21 9.54
N THR A 81 -8.10 8.10 10.86
CA THR A 81 -7.33 7.00 11.48
C THR A 81 -7.94 5.64 11.16
N LYS A 82 -9.27 5.51 11.27
CA LYS A 82 -10.01 4.29 10.90
C LYS A 82 -9.85 3.98 9.41
N ALA A 83 -9.87 4.98 8.53
CA ALA A 83 -9.69 4.80 7.10
C ALA A 83 -8.27 4.33 6.74
N PHE A 84 -7.23 4.93 7.34
CA PHE A 84 -5.85 4.50 7.12
C PHE A 84 -5.63 3.03 7.55
N GLY A 85 -6.27 2.58 8.64
CA GLY A 85 -6.23 1.18 9.06
C GLY A 85 -6.97 0.20 8.12
N MET A 86 -7.84 0.71 7.24
CA MET A 86 -8.54 -0.07 6.22
C MET A 86 -7.81 -0.10 4.88
N MET A 87 -6.77 0.71 4.69
CA MET A 87 -5.97 0.73 3.46
C MET A 87 -5.35 -0.65 3.20
N GLY A 88 -5.48 -1.15 1.98
CA GLY A 88 -5.04 -2.50 1.61
C GLY A 88 -5.91 -3.64 2.17
N LYS A 89 -6.93 -3.35 2.99
CA LYS A 89 -7.87 -4.37 3.49
C LYS A 89 -9.03 -4.56 2.52
N TYR A 90 -9.65 -5.74 2.54
CA TYR A 90 -10.86 -6.02 1.76
C TYR A 90 -12.08 -5.62 2.57
N ILE A 91 -12.94 -4.79 1.98
CA ILE A 91 -14.13 -4.28 2.64
C ILE A 91 -15.38 -4.67 1.89
N THR A 92 -16.49 -4.79 2.62
CA THR A 92 -17.84 -4.79 2.04
C THR A 92 -18.61 -3.59 2.55
N ALA A 93 -19.32 -2.91 1.66
CA ALA A 93 -20.07 -1.71 1.96
C ALA A 93 -21.43 -1.73 1.26
N ARG A 94 -22.37 -0.95 1.79
CA ARG A 94 -23.70 -0.78 1.22
C ARG A 94 -23.98 0.70 0.97
N LEU A 95 -24.06 1.07 -0.30
CA LEU A 95 -24.56 2.37 -0.71
C LEU A 95 -26.06 2.27 -0.97
N ILE A 96 -26.80 3.28 -0.53
CA ILE A 96 -28.21 3.45 -0.87
C ILE A 96 -28.23 4.73 -1.71
N ASP A 97 -28.64 4.58 -2.96
CA ASP A 97 -28.89 5.73 -3.83
C ASP A 97 -30.16 6.45 -3.33
N GLU A 98 -29.99 7.69 -2.88
CA GLU A 98 -31.05 8.50 -2.26
C GLU A 98 -32.21 8.79 -3.24
N ASP A 99 -31.95 8.82 -4.55
CA ASP A 99 -32.95 9.13 -5.57
C ASP A 99 -33.73 7.89 -6.04
N SER A 100 -33.09 6.73 -6.10
CA SER A 100 -33.69 5.50 -6.64
C SER A 100 -34.07 4.46 -5.58
N SER A 101 -33.72 4.70 -4.30
CA SER A 101 -33.81 3.72 -3.20
C SER A 101 -33.12 2.39 -3.51
N LYS A 102 -32.22 2.37 -4.50
CA LYS A 102 -31.53 1.18 -4.95
C LYS A 102 -30.35 0.92 -4.01
N VAL A 103 -30.30 -0.30 -3.49
CA VAL A 103 -29.21 -0.77 -2.65
C VAL A 103 -28.10 -1.32 -3.54
N GLU A 104 -26.93 -0.72 -3.48
CA GLU A 104 -25.73 -1.22 -4.13
C GLU A 104 -24.76 -1.79 -3.08
N ASN A 105 -24.45 -3.08 -3.22
CA ASN A 105 -23.42 -3.72 -2.41
C ASN A 105 -22.09 -3.62 -3.16
N ILE A 106 -21.08 -3.08 -2.48
CA ILE A 106 -19.74 -2.89 -3.02
C ILE A 106 -18.78 -3.72 -2.20
N ALA A 107 -17.91 -4.46 -2.88
CA ALA A 107 -16.89 -5.28 -2.25
C ALA A 107 -15.58 -5.11 -3.03
N GLY A 108 -14.47 -4.99 -2.31
CA GLY A 108 -13.15 -4.83 -2.93
C GLY A 108 -12.09 -4.38 -1.94
N THR A 109 -10.85 -4.30 -2.43
CA THR A 109 -9.70 -3.83 -1.67
C THR A 109 -9.63 -2.31 -1.69
N VAL A 110 -9.34 -1.70 -0.54
CA VAL A 110 -9.15 -0.25 -0.44
C VAL A 110 -7.80 0.13 -1.04
N GLY A 111 -7.83 0.81 -2.20
CA GLY A 111 -6.64 1.29 -2.90
C GLY A 111 -6.14 2.65 -2.40
N GLY A 112 -6.98 3.41 -1.71
CA GLY A 112 -6.63 4.73 -1.20
C GLY A 112 -7.66 5.32 -0.24
N VAL A 113 -7.29 6.41 0.41
CA VAL A 113 -8.14 7.19 1.31
C VAL A 113 -8.24 8.61 0.77
N LYS A 114 -9.46 9.12 0.65
CA LYS A 114 -9.76 10.48 0.18
C LYS A 114 -10.46 11.25 1.29
N MET A 115 -9.99 12.47 1.55
CA MET A 115 -10.58 13.36 2.55
C MET A 115 -11.13 14.59 1.84
N GLU A 116 -12.42 14.88 2.02
CA GLU A 116 -13.07 16.10 1.53
C GLU A 116 -13.77 16.79 2.70
N GLY A 117 -13.18 17.91 3.16
CA GLY A 117 -13.59 18.56 4.41
C GLY A 117 -13.52 17.60 5.60
N SER A 118 -14.63 17.48 6.34
CA SER A 118 -14.73 16.57 7.48
C SER A 118 -15.16 15.15 7.12
N LYS A 119 -15.37 14.85 5.82
CA LYS A 119 -15.81 13.52 5.35
C LYS A 119 -14.62 12.71 4.85
N THR A 120 -14.58 11.43 5.25
CA THR A 120 -13.54 10.49 4.85
C THR A 120 -14.15 9.38 3.98
N PHE A 121 -13.54 9.16 2.83
CA PHE A 121 -13.95 8.17 1.83
C PHE A 121 -12.82 7.15 1.59
N LEU A 122 -13.20 5.90 1.36
CA LEU A 122 -12.34 4.81 0.95
C LEU A 122 -12.47 4.63 -0.56
N GLN A 123 -11.36 4.63 -1.28
CA GLN A 123 -11.35 4.39 -2.72
C GLN A 123 -11.30 2.89 -2.98
N VAL A 124 -12.36 2.34 -3.55
CA VAL A 124 -12.48 0.92 -3.93
C VAL A 124 -12.76 0.84 -5.43
N GLY A 125 -11.73 0.50 -6.21
CA GLY A 125 -11.79 0.61 -7.67
C GLY A 125 -12.00 2.07 -8.11
N ASN A 126 -13.11 2.33 -8.80
CA ASN A 126 -13.49 3.68 -9.28
C ASN A 126 -14.57 4.37 -8.42
N LYS A 127 -14.78 3.91 -7.17
CA LYS A 127 -15.83 4.43 -6.30
C LYS A 127 -15.29 4.92 -4.97
N ASP A 128 -15.81 6.06 -4.54
CA ASP A 128 -15.55 6.66 -3.23
C ASP A 128 -16.63 6.20 -2.25
N ILE A 129 -16.23 5.41 -1.24
CA ILE A 129 -17.13 4.79 -0.27
C ILE A 129 -17.00 5.51 1.07
N PRO A 130 -18.07 6.12 1.59
CA PRO A 130 -18.04 6.73 2.92
C PRO A 130 -17.73 5.69 4.00
N ILE A 131 -16.88 6.04 4.96
CA ILE A 131 -16.41 5.11 6.00
C ILE A 131 -17.54 4.58 6.92
N ASP A 132 -18.64 5.32 7.03
CA ASP A 132 -19.85 4.96 7.79
C ASP A 132 -20.70 3.90 7.07
N LYS A 133 -20.47 3.69 5.77
CA LYS A 133 -21.19 2.69 4.95
C LYS A 133 -20.48 1.33 4.87
N VAL A 134 -19.32 1.21 5.51
CA VAL A 134 -18.57 -0.05 5.60
C VAL A 134 -19.25 -1.01 6.57
N LEU A 135 -19.58 -2.20 6.10
CA LEU A 135 -20.24 -3.26 6.86
C LEU A 135 -19.24 -4.26 7.47
N SER A 136 -18.18 -4.61 6.72
CA SER A 136 -17.16 -5.56 7.17
C SER A 136 -15.79 -5.16 6.64
N VAL A 137 -14.77 -5.38 7.44
CA VAL A 137 -13.35 -5.28 7.08
C VAL A 137 -12.73 -6.65 7.30
N LYS A 138 -12.06 -7.17 6.28
CA LYS A 138 -11.29 -8.40 6.31
C LYS A 138 -9.89 -8.11 5.81
N GLU A 139 -8.91 -8.90 6.23
CA GLU A 139 -7.63 -8.92 5.53
C GLU A 139 -7.85 -9.35 4.08
N SER A 140 -7.17 -8.64 3.17
CA SER A 140 -7.29 -8.93 1.74
C SER A 140 -6.85 -10.37 1.50
N SER A 141 -7.80 -11.19 1.10
CA SER A 141 -7.67 -12.63 0.92
C SER A 141 -6.83 -13.02 -0.32
N GLU A 142 -6.04 -12.11 -0.88
CA GLU A 142 -5.15 -12.35 -2.03
C GLU A 142 -3.69 -12.62 -1.65
N VAL A 143 -3.40 -12.67 -0.35
CA VAL A 143 -2.13 -13.14 0.18
C VAL A 143 -2.44 -14.29 1.13
N PHE A 144 -2.35 -15.54 0.65
CA PHE A 144 -2.45 -16.73 1.51
C PHE A 144 -1.22 -16.90 2.41
N ASN A 145 -0.19 -16.06 2.22
CA ASN A 145 1.04 -16.10 2.99
C ASN A 145 1.18 -14.90 3.96
N ASP A 146 0.81 -15.08 5.24
CA ASP A 146 1.06 -14.09 6.32
C ASP A 146 2.51 -14.15 6.86
N SER A 147 3.43 -14.77 6.12
CA SER A 147 4.84 -14.83 6.49
C SER A 147 5.47 -13.44 6.60
N ASP A 148 6.32 -13.30 7.61
CA ASP A 148 7.26 -12.18 7.73
C ASP A 148 8.47 -12.42 6.84
N ILE A 149 8.41 -11.89 5.63
CA ILE A 149 9.47 -11.97 4.61
C ILE A 149 10.80 -11.39 5.10
N SER A 150 10.76 -10.47 6.09
CA SER A 150 11.94 -9.81 6.66
C SER A 150 12.94 -10.82 7.21
N ARG A 151 12.45 -11.98 7.67
CA ARG A 151 13.26 -13.07 8.21
C ARG A 151 14.19 -13.71 7.18
N TYR A 152 13.84 -13.62 5.89
CA TYR A 152 14.62 -14.20 4.80
C TYR A 152 15.52 -13.18 4.10
N THR A 153 15.46 -11.89 4.47
CA THR A 153 16.32 -10.84 3.87
C THR A 153 17.82 -11.11 4.05
N GLY A 154 18.19 -11.86 5.10
CA GLY A 154 19.57 -12.31 5.33
C GLY A 154 20.09 -13.29 4.28
N LEU A 155 19.22 -13.88 3.46
CA LEU A 155 19.62 -14.77 2.36
C LEU A 155 20.15 -13.99 1.15
N ILE A 156 19.80 -12.72 1.02
CA ILE A 156 20.20 -11.89 -0.13
C ILE A 156 21.73 -11.86 -0.22
N ASN A 157 22.26 -12.00 -1.44
CA ASN A 157 23.68 -12.13 -1.79
C ASN A 157 24.36 -13.41 -1.28
N HIS A 158 23.62 -14.41 -0.82
CA HIS A 158 24.19 -15.70 -0.44
C HIS A 158 23.89 -16.77 -1.49
N GLU A 159 24.83 -17.69 -1.66
CA GLU A 159 24.59 -18.92 -2.43
C GLU A 159 23.73 -19.84 -1.56
N ILE A 160 22.57 -20.23 -2.07
CA ILE A 160 21.64 -21.13 -1.39
C ILE A 160 21.47 -22.42 -2.16
N LYS A 161 21.18 -23.50 -1.43
CA LYS A 161 20.55 -24.71 -1.99
C LYS A 161 19.12 -24.78 -1.52
N GLY A 162 18.21 -24.92 -2.48
CA GLY A 162 16.80 -25.18 -2.22
C GLY A 162 16.23 -26.03 -3.35
N SER A 163 14.92 -26.20 -3.35
CA SER A 163 14.26 -27.09 -4.30
C SER A 163 13.14 -26.37 -5.04
N VAL A 164 13.08 -26.58 -6.36
CA VAL A 164 11.94 -26.21 -7.20
C VAL A 164 11.07 -27.44 -7.42
N TYR A 165 9.78 -27.24 -7.68
CA TYR A 165 8.85 -28.36 -7.81
C TYR A 165 7.79 -28.11 -8.88
N ASN A 166 7.20 -29.20 -9.37
CA ASN A 166 6.04 -29.14 -10.24
C ASN A 166 4.77 -29.22 -9.38
N PRO A 167 3.91 -28.18 -9.35
CA PRO A 167 2.73 -28.16 -8.51
C PRO A 167 1.65 -29.17 -8.92
N GLN A 168 1.69 -29.70 -10.15
CA GLN A 168 0.72 -30.66 -10.66
C GLN A 168 1.13 -32.11 -10.33
N THR A 169 2.41 -32.43 -10.42
CA THR A 169 2.93 -33.80 -10.22
C THR A 169 3.52 -34.03 -8.83
N GLY A 170 3.92 -32.96 -8.14
CA GLY A 170 4.64 -33.04 -6.86
C GLY A 170 6.11 -33.43 -6.98
N GLU A 171 6.65 -33.47 -8.21
CA GLU A 171 8.08 -33.72 -8.46
C GLU A 171 8.93 -32.56 -7.94
N ILE A 172 10.07 -32.86 -7.34
CA ILE A 172 10.97 -31.89 -6.69
C ILE A 172 12.38 -32.07 -7.25
N LEU A 173 13.07 -30.97 -7.52
CA LEU A 173 14.46 -30.95 -7.96
C LEU A 173 15.25 -29.88 -7.20
N ASP A 174 16.39 -30.30 -6.67
CA ASP A 174 17.31 -29.42 -5.98
C ASP A 174 18.09 -28.55 -6.95
N VAL A 175 18.19 -27.27 -6.62
CA VAL A 175 18.89 -26.25 -7.41
C VAL A 175 19.76 -25.40 -6.50
N THR A 176 20.80 -24.81 -7.09
CA THR A 176 21.72 -23.90 -6.39
C THR A 176 21.77 -22.58 -7.15
N GLY A 177 21.73 -21.47 -6.43
CA GLY A 177 21.79 -20.13 -7.00
C GLY A 177 22.13 -19.07 -5.95
N ILE A 178 22.42 -17.87 -6.41
CA ILE A 178 22.66 -16.70 -5.55
C ILE A 178 21.38 -15.91 -5.42
N VAL A 179 20.95 -15.63 -4.19
CA VAL A 179 19.71 -14.86 -3.97
C VAL A 179 19.92 -13.39 -4.33
N ARG A 180 19.13 -12.90 -5.29
CA ARG A 180 19.09 -11.49 -5.68
C ARG A 180 18.13 -10.69 -4.81
N GLU A 181 16.95 -11.23 -4.56
CA GLU A 181 15.88 -10.60 -3.79
C GLU A 181 14.95 -11.66 -3.19
N ILE A 182 14.14 -11.27 -2.20
CA ILE A 182 13.05 -12.10 -1.69
C ILE A 182 11.75 -11.48 -2.18
N GLU A 183 10.91 -12.30 -2.80
CA GLU A 183 9.63 -11.93 -3.35
C GLU A 183 8.50 -12.61 -2.57
N LYS A 184 7.48 -11.82 -2.21
CA LYS A 184 6.29 -12.34 -1.54
C LYS A 184 5.34 -12.93 -2.58
N GLY A 185 5.12 -14.24 -2.52
CA GLY A 185 4.15 -14.91 -3.38
C GLY A 185 2.76 -14.99 -2.73
N SER A 186 1.76 -15.35 -3.54
CA SER A 186 0.39 -15.50 -3.05
C SER A 186 0.22 -16.70 -2.12
N TYR A 187 1.05 -17.75 -2.24
CA TYR A 187 0.94 -19.00 -1.47
C TYR A 187 2.17 -19.31 -0.63
N GLU A 188 3.35 -18.99 -1.13
CA GLU A 188 4.63 -19.16 -0.48
C GLU A 188 5.54 -17.99 -0.87
N ASP A 189 6.57 -17.73 -0.07
CA ASP A 189 7.57 -16.72 -0.39
C ASP A 189 8.70 -17.35 -1.19
N TYR A 190 9.29 -16.57 -2.08
CA TYR A 190 10.33 -17.03 -2.99
C TYR A 190 11.61 -16.23 -2.81
N ALA A 191 12.74 -16.93 -2.79
CA ALA A 191 14.02 -16.35 -3.12
C ALA A 191 14.15 -16.32 -4.64
N VAL A 192 14.31 -15.13 -5.20
CA VAL A 192 14.60 -14.96 -6.63
C VAL A 192 16.10 -15.11 -6.79
N THR A 193 16.52 -16.12 -7.54
CA THR A 193 17.91 -16.57 -7.59
C THR A 193 18.52 -16.48 -8.98
N ASP A 194 19.77 -16.02 -9.01
CA ASP A 194 20.59 -15.89 -10.20
C ASP A 194 21.66 -16.99 -10.26
N GLY A 195 22.12 -17.32 -11.47
CA GLY A 195 23.17 -18.30 -11.70
C GLY A 195 22.74 -19.76 -11.51
N VAL A 196 21.44 -20.05 -11.63
CA VAL A 196 20.89 -21.39 -11.41
C VAL A 196 21.21 -22.32 -12.57
N LYS A 197 22.02 -23.35 -12.32
CA LYS A 197 22.37 -24.38 -13.30
C LYS A 197 21.28 -25.44 -13.40
N VAL A 198 20.82 -25.73 -14.61
CA VAL A 198 19.71 -26.66 -14.86
C VAL A 198 19.97 -27.56 -16.08
N ASN A 199 19.42 -28.78 -16.06
CA ASN A 199 19.29 -29.60 -17.26
C ASN A 199 17.93 -29.31 -17.91
N ILE A 200 17.95 -28.92 -19.18
CA ILE A 200 16.76 -28.51 -19.93
C ILE A 200 16.25 -29.70 -20.74
N SER A 201 14.98 -30.07 -20.55
CA SER A 201 14.33 -31.18 -21.24
C SER A 201 13.33 -30.73 -22.32
N ALA A 202 12.63 -29.63 -22.10
CA ALA A 202 11.62 -29.10 -23.01
C ALA A 202 11.41 -27.61 -22.80
N VAL A 203 10.97 -26.90 -23.84
CA VAL A 203 10.39 -25.57 -23.67
C VAL A 203 8.98 -25.77 -23.12
N ASN A 204 8.62 -25.05 -22.06
CA ASN A 204 7.28 -25.13 -21.46
C ASN A 204 6.29 -24.32 -22.30
N SER A 205 6.09 -24.74 -23.56
CA SER A 205 5.21 -24.07 -24.52
C SER A 205 4.37 -25.10 -25.27
N HIS A 206 3.31 -24.61 -25.90
CA HIS A 206 2.45 -25.42 -26.76
C HIS A 206 3.12 -25.78 -28.12
N ILE A 207 4.37 -25.37 -28.34
CA ILE A 207 5.11 -25.61 -29.57
C ILE A 207 5.90 -26.92 -29.41
N GLN A 208 5.37 -28.00 -30.00
CA GLN A 208 6.12 -29.23 -30.19
C GLN A 208 6.87 -29.15 -31.52
N SER A 209 8.20 -29.07 -31.47
CA SER A 209 9.04 -29.16 -32.67
C SER A 209 9.95 -30.39 -32.58
N ALA A 210 9.90 -31.23 -33.61
CA ALA A 210 10.79 -32.38 -33.78
C ALA A 210 12.06 -32.01 -34.58
N ASP A 211 12.26 -30.72 -34.90
CA ASP A 211 13.43 -30.25 -35.64
C ASP A 211 14.69 -30.36 -34.76
N PRO A 212 15.72 -31.12 -35.18
CA PRO A 212 16.99 -31.25 -34.45
C PRO A 212 17.70 -29.91 -34.18
N LYS A 213 17.45 -28.87 -34.99
CA LYS A 213 18.06 -27.54 -34.82
C LYS A 213 17.22 -26.57 -34.00
N PHE A 214 15.98 -26.94 -33.67
CA PHE A 214 15.06 -26.09 -32.93
C PHE A 214 15.68 -25.53 -31.65
N TRP A 215 16.39 -26.38 -30.90
CA TRP A 215 17.00 -25.99 -29.64
C TRP A 215 18.14 -24.99 -29.79
N ASP A 216 18.99 -25.18 -30.79
CA ASP A 216 20.08 -24.25 -31.08
C ASP A 216 19.50 -22.88 -31.48
N GLU A 217 18.51 -22.85 -32.38
CA GLU A 217 17.89 -21.60 -32.81
C GLU A 217 17.09 -20.91 -31.69
N TYR A 218 16.31 -21.68 -30.93
CA TYR A 218 15.51 -21.16 -29.82
C TYR A 218 16.39 -20.59 -28.72
N LEU A 219 17.38 -21.34 -28.23
CA LEU A 219 18.23 -20.90 -27.12
C LEU A 219 19.09 -19.70 -27.53
N ASN A 220 19.68 -19.72 -28.73
CA ASN A 220 20.44 -18.57 -29.23
C ASN A 220 19.58 -17.31 -29.36
N SER A 221 18.34 -17.43 -29.85
CA SER A 221 17.43 -16.29 -30.03
C SER A 221 16.89 -15.73 -28.71
N ASN A 222 16.84 -16.54 -27.66
CA ASN A 222 16.31 -16.17 -26.35
C ASN A 222 17.41 -15.91 -25.30
N MET A 223 18.68 -15.83 -25.71
CA MET A 223 19.77 -15.40 -24.82
C MET A 223 19.48 -14.02 -24.22
N GLY A 224 19.56 -13.92 -22.90
CA GLY A 224 19.26 -12.71 -22.13
C GLY A 224 17.76 -12.39 -22.02
N GLN A 225 16.87 -13.24 -22.53
CA GLN A 225 15.42 -13.05 -22.45
C GLN A 225 14.77 -14.00 -21.43
N SER A 226 13.56 -13.65 -20.99
CA SER A 226 12.74 -14.50 -20.14
C SER A 226 12.23 -15.71 -20.92
N VAL A 227 12.48 -16.90 -20.39
CA VAL A 227 12.08 -18.20 -20.94
C VAL A 227 11.29 -19.00 -19.91
N SER A 228 10.41 -19.88 -20.41
CA SER A 228 9.74 -20.89 -19.60
C SER A 228 10.20 -22.27 -20.07
N LEU A 229 10.91 -22.98 -19.20
CA LEU A 229 11.57 -24.24 -19.53
C LEU A 229 11.10 -25.34 -18.59
N ILE A 230 11.20 -26.58 -19.05
CA ILE A 230 10.99 -27.78 -18.26
C ILE A 230 12.36 -28.36 -17.98
N ILE A 231 12.74 -28.38 -16.71
CA ILE A 231 14.01 -28.93 -16.24
C ILE A 231 13.86 -30.33 -15.69
N THR A 232 14.97 -31.06 -15.63
CA THR A 232 15.03 -32.47 -15.21
C THR A 232 16.30 -32.78 -14.41
N ASP A 233 16.32 -33.95 -13.80
CA ASP A 233 17.48 -34.52 -13.12
C ASP A 233 18.57 -34.94 -14.14
N GLU A 234 19.83 -34.95 -13.74
CA GLU A 234 20.96 -35.53 -14.47
C GLU A 234 20.68 -36.97 -14.94
N GLU A 235 19.95 -37.76 -14.15
CA GLU A 235 19.60 -39.15 -14.48
C GLU A 235 18.46 -39.30 -15.50
N HIS A 236 17.82 -38.20 -15.94
CA HIS A 236 16.69 -38.23 -16.89
C HIS A 236 15.59 -39.21 -16.45
N SER A 237 15.30 -39.24 -15.15
CA SER A 237 14.31 -40.13 -14.51
C SER A 237 12.87 -39.96 -15.02
N GLY A 238 12.64 -39.00 -15.93
CA GLY A 238 11.33 -38.61 -16.42
C GLY A 238 10.72 -37.42 -15.68
N MET A 239 11.42 -36.88 -14.67
CA MET A 239 10.99 -35.68 -13.94
C MET A 239 10.88 -34.47 -14.87
N ARG A 240 9.80 -33.71 -14.73
CA ARG A 240 9.51 -32.54 -15.55
C ARG A 240 9.05 -31.39 -14.68
N ILE A 241 9.97 -30.50 -14.33
CA ILE A 241 9.68 -29.36 -13.46
C ILE A 241 9.68 -28.07 -14.29
N PRO A 242 8.54 -27.38 -14.39
CA PRO A 242 8.48 -26.10 -15.08
C PRO A 242 9.18 -25.03 -14.23
N VAL A 243 10.07 -24.28 -14.86
CA VAL A 243 10.74 -23.11 -14.26
C VAL A 243 10.72 -21.94 -15.24
N ASN A 244 10.60 -20.75 -14.68
CA ASN A 244 10.76 -19.51 -15.42
C ASN A 244 12.06 -18.84 -15.00
N GLY A 245 12.72 -18.18 -15.95
CA GLY A 245 13.94 -17.43 -15.67
C GLY A 245 14.46 -16.74 -16.93
N THR A 246 15.52 -15.97 -16.78
CA THR A 246 16.25 -15.35 -17.89
C THR A 246 17.38 -16.26 -18.30
N LEU A 247 17.45 -16.65 -19.58
CA LEU A 247 18.53 -17.51 -20.07
C LEU A 247 19.84 -16.73 -20.11
N LYS A 248 20.84 -17.11 -19.30
CA LYS A 248 22.16 -16.47 -19.26
C LYS A 248 23.21 -17.20 -20.08
N ASP A 249 23.16 -18.52 -20.07
CA ASP A 249 24.10 -19.36 -20.80
C ASP A 249 23.48 -20.73 -21.08
N PHE A 250 23.99 -21.43 -22.08
CA PHE A 250 23.62 -22.81 -22.34
C PHE A 250 24.74 -23.60 -23.00
N THR A 251 24.65 -24.92 -22.91
CA THR A 251 25.56 -25.86 -23.56
C THR A 251 24.78 -27.04 -24.10
N LEU A 252 24.98 -27.32 -25.39
CA LEU A 252 24.47 -28.49 -26.08
C LEU A 252 25.55 -29.57 -26.02
N HIS A 253 25.26 -30.68 -25.36
CA HIS A 253 26.19 -31.80 -25.24
C HIS A 253 26.06 -32.74 -26.46
N PRO A 254 27.13 -33.44 -26.86
CA PRO A 254 27.11 -34.35 -28.02
C PRO A 254 26.12 -35.52 -27.88
N ASP A 255 25.72 -35.85 -26.65
CA ASP A 255 24.72 -36.88 -26.33
C ASP A 255 23.27 -36.37 -26.47
N GLY A 256 23.08 -35.12 -26.86
CA GLY A 256 21.77 -34.48 -27.02
C GLY A 256 21.23 -33.84 -25.74
N LYS A 257 21.96 -33.90 -24.62
CA LYS A 257 21.58 -33.20 -23.38
C LYS A 257 21.81 -31.71 -23.51
N ILE A 258 20.96 -30.93 -22.83
CA ILE A 258 21.05 -29.48 -22.82
C ILE A 258 21.20 -29.03 -21.38
N THR A 259 22.26 -28.28 -21.08
CA THR A 259 22.43 -27.62 -19.79
C THR A 259 22.31 -26.11 -19.97
N GLY A 260 21.74 -25.41 -18.99
CA GLY A 260 21.58 -23.97 -19.02
C GLY A 260 21.89 -23.31 -17.68
N VAL A 261 22.15 -22.01 -17.73
CA VAL A 261 22.23 -21.12 -16.57
C VAL A 261 21.08 -20.13 -16.67
N LEU A 262 20.26 -20.08 -15.63
CA LEU A 262 19.09 -19.22 -15.53
C LEU A 262 19.26 -18.19 -14.41
N ASP A 263 18.85 -16.97 -14.69
CA ASP A 263 18.68 -15.91 -13.70
C ASP A 263 17.22 -15.67 -13.36
N GLY A 264 16.94 -15.14 -12.17
CA GLY A 264 15.58 -14.87 -11.72
C GLY A 264 14.71 -16.12 -11.51
N VAL A 265 15.30 -17.27 -11.17
CA VAL A 265 14.53 -18.48 -10.86
C VAL A 265 13.99 -18.37 -9.43
N CYS A 266 12.68 -18.54 -9.27
CA CYS A 266 12.01 -18.49 -7.97
C CYS A 266 12.16 -19.83 -7.23
N ILE A 267 12.80 -19.81 -6.07
CA ILE A 267 12.97 -20.96 -5.17
C ILE A 267 12.18 -20.67 -3.89
N PRO A 268 11.23 -21.53 -3.46
CA PRO A 268 10.51 -21.37 -2.19
C PRO A 268 11.48 -21.19 -1.02
N VAL A 269 11.31 -20.15 -0.20
CA VAL A 269 12.24 -19.88 0.90
C VAL A 269 12.25 -20.99 1.96
N GLU A 270 11.13 -21.69 2.13
CA GLU A 270 10.98 -22.82 3.04
C GLU A 270 11.72 -24.09 2.56
N SER A 271 12.04 -24.20 1.26
CA SER A 271 12.81 -25.34 0.74
C SER A 271 14.32 -25.15 0.89
N ILE A 272 14.77 -23.98 1.38
CA ILE A 272 16.20 -23.65 1.51
C ILE A 272 16.80 -24.33 2.74
N TYR A 273 17.80 -25.18 2.51
CA TYR A 273 18.42 -25.98 3.59
C TYR A 273 19.93 -25.80 3.71
N ASN A 274 20.58 -25.06 2.79
CA ASN A 274 22.01 -24.77 2.88
C ASN A 274 22.29 -23.34 2.38
N ILE A 275 23.08 -22.59 3.16
CA ILE A 275 23.44 -21.19 2.88
C ILE A 275 24.96 -21.10 2.98
N LYS A 276 25.62 -20.72 1.89
CA LYS A 276 27.04 -20.38 1.90
C LYS A 276 27.20 -18.87 1.88
N LEU A 277 27.90 -18.36 2.89
CA LEU A 277 28.42 -17.00 2.91
C LEU A 277 29.37 -16.83 1.72
N GLN A 278 29.19 -15.78 0.92
CA GLN A 278 30.28 -15.37 0.04
C GLN A 278 31.47 -15.01 0.93
N GLY A 279 32.54 -15.80 0.82
CA GLY A 279 33.82 -15.40 1.36
C GLY A 279 34.22 -14.10 0.66
N ASN A 280 34.23 -12.99 1.39
CA ASN A 280 34.87 -11.77 0.92
C ASN A 280 36.31 -12.13 0.54
N GLY A 281 36.57 -12.23 -0.75
CA GLY A 281 37.91 -12.31 -1.31
C GLY A 281 38.66 -11.02 -1.02
N VAL A 282 39.18 -10.91 0.19
CA VAL A 282 40.31 -10.04 0.52
C VAL A 282 41.45 -10.97 0.90
N GLU A 283 42.07 -11.56 -0.11
CA GLU A 283 43.45 -12.03 0.04
C GLU A 283 44.30 -10.79 0.33
N ARG A 284 44.93 -10.77 1.51
CA ARG A 284 45.98 -9.83 1.88
C ARG A 284 47.33 -10.37 1.44
#